data_AF-A0A2R8BER6-F1
#
_entry.id   AF-A0A2R8BER6-F1
#
_cell.length_a   1.000
_cell.length_b   1.000
_cell.length_c   1.000
_cell.angle_alpha   90.00
_cell.angle_beta   90.00
_cell.angle_gamma   90.00
#
_symmetry.space_group_name_H-M   'P 1'
#
loop_
_entity.id
_entity.type
_entity.pdbx_description
1 polymer ?
#
loop_
_entity_poly.entity_id
_entity_poly.type
_entity_poly.pdbx_seq_one_letter_code
_entity_poly.pdbx_strand_id
1 'polypeptide(L)'
;MPKTPNPCIDVCKYKRQGHCIGCSMTKPQKSMFKRLKRDDHRAAFVDMLTAQQDRLGQYSAWNLAYAKKCKKKGSALPHSLRECDLD
;
A
#
# COMPACT_ATOMS: atom_id res chain seq x y z
N MET A 1 18.09 -3.74 5.85
CA MET A 1 17.06 -3.18 4.94
C MET A 1 16.02 -2.45 5.80
N PRO A 2 15.58 -1.24 5.42
CA PRO A 2 14.52 -0.51 6.11
C PRO A 2 13.20 -1.28 6.07
N LYS A 3 12.38 -1.08 7.11
CA LYS A 3 11.07 -1.71 7.24
C LYS A 3 10.10 -1.29 6.11
N THR A 4 9.17 -2.17 5.72
CA THR A 4 8.14 -1.94 4.71
C THR A 4 7.41 -0.60 4.93
N PRO A 5 7.49 0.38 4.02
CA PRO A 5 6.94 1.71 4.28
C PRO A 5 5.41 1.72 4.33
N ASN A 6 4.82 2.76 4.91
CA ASN A 6 3.36 2.94 4.91
C ASN A 6 2.80 3.01 3.48
N PRO A 7 1.80 2.17 3.13
CA PRO A 7 1.18 2.15 1.79
C PRO A 7 0.35 3.38 1.44
N CYS A 8 0.12 4.31 2.36
CA CYS A 8 -0.50 5.61 2.06
C CYS A 8 0.37 6.43 1.10
N ILE A 9 -0.21 6.93 0.01
CA ILE A 9 0.43 7.87 -0.93
C ILE A 9 -0.02 9.33 -0.67
N ASP A 10 -0.49 9.60 0.54
CA ASP A 10 -0.79 10.93 1.08
C ASP A 10 -1.91 11.74 0.39
N VAL A 11 -2.75 11.09 -0.42
CA VAL A 11 -3.95 11.67 -1.07
C VAL A 11 -5.27 11.30 -0.39
N CYS A 12 -5.26 11.02 0.91
CA CYS A 12 -6.38 10.38 1.61
C CYS A 12 -7.73 11.10 1.43
N LYS A 13 -8.62 10.48 0.66
CA LYS A 13 -10.04 10.83 0.53
C LYS A 13 -10.85 9.53 0.54
N TYR A 14 -11.74 9.32 1.52
CA TYR A 14 -12.46 8.05 1.75
C TYR A 14 -13.85 8.06 1.09
N LYS A 15 -13.91 8.14 -0.23
CA LYS A 15 -15.17 8.30 -0.99
C LYS A 15 -15.70 7.01 -1.63
N ARG A 16 -14.91 5.93 -1.65
CA ARG A 16 -15.31 4.64 -2.26
C ARG A 16 -15.82 3.68 -1.19
N GLN A 17 -17.05 3.86 -0.71
CA GLN A 17 -17.63 3.02 0.36
C GLN A 17 -16.72 2.93 1.61
N GLY A 18 -16.10 4.05 2.00
CA GLY A 18 -15.15 4.10 3.11
C GLY A 18 -13.70 3.78 2.76
N HIS A 19 -13.40 3.35 1.53
CA HIS A 19 -12.05 3.14 1.02
C HIS A 19 -11.43 4.44 0.47
N CYS A 20 -10.13 4.60 0.70
CA CYS A 20 -9.32 5.68 0.16
C CYS A 20 -9.25 5.59 -1.37
N ILE A 21 -9.43 6.70 -2.08
CA ILE A 21 -9.32 6.75 -3.54
C ILE A 21 -7.90 6.45 -4.07
N GLY A 22 -6.86 6.64 -3.25
CA GLY A 22 -5.48 6.50 -3.69
C GLY A 22 -4.83 5.16 -3.35
N CYS A 23 -5.22 4.52 -2.25
CA CYS A 23 -4.55 3.30 -1.76
C CYS A 23 -5.53 2.21 -1.31
N SER A 24 -6.83 2.37 -1.54
CA SER A 24 -7.92 1.51 -1.06
C SER A 24 -8.07 1.38 0.45
N MET A 25 -7.10 1.77 1.28
CA MET A 25 -7.24 1.64 2.74
C MET A 25 -8.49 2.36 3.28
N THR A 26 -9.19 1.72 4.20
CA THR A 26 -10.16 2.39 5.07
C THR A 26 -9.45 3.19 6.17
N LYS A 27 -10.16 4.11 6.82
CA LYS A 27 -9.61 4.88 7.96
C LYS A 27 -9.16 3.96 9.11
N PRO A 28 -9.91 2.91 9.50
CA PRO A 28 -9.44 1.90 10.46
C PRO A 28 -8.17 1.16 10.01
N GLN A 29 -8.11 0.72 8.74
CA GLN A 29 -6.91 0.08 8.17
C GLN A 29 -5.68 0.99 8.26
N LYS A 30 -5.81 2.29 7.93
CA LYS A 30 -4.72 3.27 8.08
C LYS A 30 -4.25 3.41 9.52
N SER A 31 -5.17 3.38 10.49
CA SER A 31 -4.84 3.41 11.92
C SER A 31 -4.14 2.12 12.37
N MET A 32 -4.65 0.97 11.94
CA MET A 32 -4.10 -0.36 12.23
C MET A 32 -2.64 -0.46 11.76
N PHE A 33 -2.32 -0.04 10.53
CA PHE A 33 -0.96 -0.11 10.00
C PHE A 33 0.07 0.63 10.89
N LYS A 34 -0.30 1.78 11.48
CA LYS A 34 0.59 2.55 12.37
C LYS A 34 0.96 1.79 13.64
N ARG A 35 0.14 0.81 14.05
CA ARG A 35 0.35 0.01 15.26
C ARG A 35 1.18 -1.26 14.98
N LEU A 36 1.42 -1.61 13.73
CA LEU A 36 2.24 -2.76 13.35
C LEU A 36 3.72 -2.49 13.63
N LYS A 37 4.31 -3.27 14.54
CA LYS A 37 5.72 -3.11 14.96
C LYS A 37 6.68 -4.00 14.17
N ARG A 38 6.25 -5.24 13.89
CA ARG A 38 7.02 -6.25 13.15
C ARG A 38 6.90 -6.00 11.65
N ASP A 39 7.97 -6.29 10.93
CA ASP A 39 8.05 -5.97 9.51
C ASP A 39 7.28 -6.95 8.62
N ASP A 40 7.32 -8.23 8.97
CA ASP A 40 6.50 -9.29 8.35
C ASP A 40 5.00 -8.95 8.34
N HIS A 41 4.47 -8.41 9.44
CA HIS A 41 3.08 -7.97 9.51
C HIS A 41 2.82 -6.77 8.60
N ARG A 42 3.81 -5.89 8.40
CA ARG A 42 3.68 -4.73 7.51
C ARG A 42 3.71 -5.17 6.05
N ALA A 43 4.58 -6.11 5.70
CA ALA A 43 4.60 -6.73 4.38
C ALA A 43 3.27 -7.44 4.08
N ALA A 44 2.82 -8.32 4.97
CA ALA A 44 1.54 -9.02 4.84
C ALA A 44 0.34 -8.07 4.75
N PHE A 45 0.37 -6.92 5.45
CA PHE A 45 -0.67 -5.90 5.30
C PHE A 45 -0.69 -5.30 3.90
N VAL A 46 0.47 -5.05 3.30
CA VAL A 46 0.57 -4.53 1.94
C VAL A 46 0.09 -5.57 0.93
N ASP A 47 0.43 -6.84 1.10
CA ASP A 47 -0.07 -7.93 0.25
C ASP A 47 -1.60 -8.09 0.33
N MET A 48 -2.18 -7.95 1.54
CA MET A 48 -3.64 -7.91 1.69
C MET A 48 -4.25 -6.69 1.00
N LEU A 49 -3.59 -5.53 1.09
CA LEU A 49 -4.06 -4.29 0.49
C LEU A 49 -4.08 -4.36 -1.04
N THR A 50 -3.08 -4.98 -1.66
CA THR A 50 -3.04 -5.18 -3.12
C THR A 50 -4.13 -6.14 -3.57
N ALA A 51 -4.38 -7.24 -2.84
CA ALA A 51 -5.54 -8.10 -3.12
C ALA A 51 -6.89 -7.34 -3.00
N GLN A 52 -6.99 -6.40 -2.04
CA GLN A 52 -8.15 -5.51 -1.92
C GLN A 52 -8.26 -4.55 -3.13
N GLN A 53 -7.13 -4.03 -3.62
CA GLN A 53 -7.07 -3.17 -4.80
C GLN A 53 -7.52 -3.91 -6.07
N ASP A 54 -7.11 -5.16 -6.25
CA ASP A 54 -7.51 -5.99 -7.40
C ASP A 54 -9.02 -6.22 -7.44
N ARG A 55 -9.63 -6.48 -6.27
CA ARG A 55 -11.09 -6.65 -6.13
C ARG A 55 -11.86 -5.36 -6.41
N LEU A 56 -11.33 -4.20 -5.98
CA LEU A 56 -12.01 -2.91 -6.11
C LEU A 56 -11.73 -2.20 -7.44
N GLY A 57 -10.63 -2.56 -8.12
CA GLY A 57 -10.14 -1.92 -9.34
C GLY A 57 -9.73 -0.45 -9.18
N GLN A 58 -9.16 0.11 -10.25
CA GLN A 58 -8.78 1.53 -10.38
C GLN A 58 -7.71 2.02 -9.39
N TYR A 59 -6.72 1.17 -9.09
CA TYR A 59 -5.59 1.50 -8.20
C TYR A 59 -4.21 1.36 -8.85
N SER A 60 -4.09 1.14 -10.17
CA SER A 60 -2.79 0.94 -10.84
C SER A 60 -1.77 2.05 -10.59
N ALA A 61 -2.21 3.31 -10.54
CA ALA A 61 -1.34 4.45 -10.23
C ALA A 61 -0.68 4.37 -8.83
N TRP A 62 -1.26 3.58 -7.91
CA TRP A 62 -0.70 3.32 -6.60
C TRP A 62 0.62 2.54 -6.69
N ASN A 63 0.74 1.60 -7.64
CA ASN A 63 1.91 0.73 -7.78
C ASN A 63 3.19 1.55 -8.00
N LEU A 64 3.17 2.43 -9.01
CA LEU A 64 4.28 3.33 -9.32
C LEU A 64 4.59 4.28 -8.16
N ALA A 65 3.57 4.86 -7.53
CA ALA A 65 3.74 5.77 -6.40
C ALA A 65 4.37 5.08 -5.18
N TYR A 66 3.93 3.86 -4.86
CA TYR A 66 4.44 3.10 -3.74
C TYR A 66 5.84 2.52 -4.03
N ALA A 67 6.12 2.08 -5.25
CA ALA A 67 7.46 1.65 -5.65
C ALA A 67 8.49 2.77 -5.54
N LYS A 68 8.16 3.99 -6.01
CA LYS A 68 8.99 5.19 -5.80
C LYS A 68 9.23 5.45 -4.32
N LYS A 69 8.21 5.22 -3.47
CA LYS A 69 8.32 5.36 -2.01
C LYS A 69 9.26 4.32 -1.40
N CYS A 70 9.15 3.05 -1.80
CA CYS A 70 10.06 1.98 -1.36
C CYS A 70 11.50 2.30 -1.76
N LYS A 71 11.74 2.67 -3.02
CA LYS A 71 13.06 3.08 -3.52
C LYS A 71 13.64 4.25 -2.72
N LYS A 72 12.86 5.32 -2.52
CA LYS A 72 13.28 6.49 -1.71
C LYS A 72 13.63 6.12 -0.26
N LYS A 73 12.96 5.11 0.30
CA LYS A 73 13.19 4.64 1.67
C LYS A 73 14.22 3.51 1.75
N GLY A 74 14.78 3.04 0.63
CA GLY A 74 15.70 1.91 0.58
C GLY A 74 15.07 0.56 0.96
N SER A 75 13.75 0.45 1.01
CA SER A 75 13.02 -0.77 1.34
C SER A 75 12.85 -1.65 0.10
N ALA A 76 12.81 -2.97 0.28
CA ALA A 76 12.35 -3.89 -0.74
C ALA A 76 10.92 -3.55 -1.21
N LEU A 77 10.63 -3.89 -2.46
CA LEU A 77 9.26 -3.96 -2.95
C LEU A 77 8.52 -5.11 -2.23
N PRO A 78 7.22 -4.97 -1.95
CA PRO A 78 6.40 -6.08 -1.51
C PRO A 78 6.39 -7.18 -2.57
N HIS A 79 6.25 -8.43 -2.13
CA HIS A 79 6.05 -9.58 -3.00
C HIS A 79 4.93 -9.32 -4.02
N SER A 80 3.85 -8.65 -3.59
CA SER A 80 2.66 -8.47 -4.43
C SER A 80 2.81 -7.46 -5.57
N LEU A 81 3.93 -6.71 -5.63
CA LEU A 81 4.20 -5.78 -6.72
C LEU A 81 5.24 -6.41 -7.65
N ARG A 82 4.82 -6.80 -8.85
CA ARG A 82 5.71 -7.30 -9.90
C ARG A 82 6.22 -6.15 -10.76
N GLU A 83 7.30 -6.37 -11.49
CA GLU A 83 7.86 -5.36 -12.40
C GLU A 83 6.85 -4.90 -13.46
N CYS A 84 6.01 -5.81 -13.98
CA CYS A 84 4.93 -5.50 -14.92
C CYS A 84 3.83 -4.60 -14.33
N ASP A 85 3.77 -4.43 -13.01
CA ASP A 85 2.80 -3.57 -12.33
C ASP A 85 3.29 -2.11 -12.24
N LEU A 86 4.51 -1.83 -12.72
CA LEU A 86 5.19 -0.53 -12.65
C LEU A 86 5.25 0.24 -13.98
N ASP A 87 4.82 -0.39 -15.06
CA ASP A 87 4.65 0.20 -16.41
C ASP A 87 3.32 0.95 -16.53
#